data_AF-A0A8H3FG81-F1
#
_entry.id   AF-A0A8H3FG81-F1
#
_cell.length_a   1.000
_cell.length_b   1.000
_cell.length_c   1.000
_cell.angle_alpha   90.00
_cell.angle_beta   90.00
_cell.angle_gamma   90.00
#
_symmetry.space_group_name_H-M   'P 1'
#
loop_
_entity.id
_entity.type
_entity.pdbx_description
1 polymer ?
#
loop_
_entity_poly.entity_id
_entity_poly.type
_entity_poly.pdbx_seq_one_letter_code
_entity_poly.pdbx_strand_id
1 'polypeptide(L)'
;MASVVANGLQKAIHWNDVACNNLKLAEMERDTMNSEDTNARMAIDTGQASSGTATDGKESVSCLYLFYVLLNPLKIHRFDHERISKRVNHARGAGAFGTFKLYESASDVSKACVRIDASRTRPIFSRFSTALGSRGNANTVRDARGFAVKLYTEEENWDIVDNNIPVFIQDTIKFSDIIHAGKPEPDTQISQAQTAHNNFGDLKYLHSEAAHTLM
;
A
#
# COMPACT_ATOMS: atom_id res chain seq x y z
N MET A 1 31.20 -8.83 15.02
CA MET A 1 30.78 -7.86 13.99
C MET A 1 30.83 -8.43 12.57
N ALA A 2 31.83 -9.26 12.20
CA ALA A 2 31.92 -9.83 10.85
C ALA A 2 30.72 -10.71 10.42
N SER A 3 30.10 -11.47 11.34
CA SER A 3 28.92 -12.31 11.03
C SER A 3 27.64 -11.53 10.72
N VAL A 4 27.48 -10.34 11.32
CA VAL A 4 26.30 -9.47 11.08
C VAL A 4 26.39 -8.83 9.70
N VAL A 5 27.59 -8.42 9.28
CA VAL A 5 27.84 -7.85 7.96
C VAL A 5 27.71 -8.90 6.86
N ALA A 6 28.23 -10.12 7.08
CA ALA A 6 28.09 -11.24 6.15
C ALA A 6 26.62 -11.67 5.95
N ASN A 7 25.85 -11.74 7.05
CA ASN A 7 24.41 -12.02 6.99
C ASN A 7 23.61 -10.89 6.30
N GLY A 8 24.04 -9.63 6.47
CA GLY A 8 23.45 -8.49 5.78
C GLY A 8 23.69 -8.53 4.27
N LEU A 9 24.91 -8.87 3.85
CA LEU A 9 25.29 -8.97 2.45
C LEU A 9 24.59 -10.16 1.75
N GLN A 10 24.52 -11.32 2.40
CA GLN A 10 23.77 -12.48 1.88
C GLN A 10 22.28 -12.17 1.74
N LYS A 11 21.68 -11.44 2.69
CA LYS A 11 20.31 -10.97 2.56
C LYS A 11 20.17 -10.02 1.38
N ALA A 12 21.06 -9.04 1.23
CA ALA A 12 21.01 -8.09 0.11
C ALA A 12 21.14 -8.78 -1.26
N ILE A 13 22.03 -9.78 -1.38
CA ILE A 13 22.18 -10.58 -2.60
C ILE A 13 20.91 -11.39 -2.88
N HIS A 14 20.35 -12.05 -1.87
CA HIS A 14 19.07 -12.76 -2.01
C HIS A 14 17.91 -11.82 -2.40
N TRP A 15 17.87 -10.58 -1.87
CA TRP A 15 16.88 -9.58 -2.27
C TRP A 15 17.05 -9.18 -3.75
N ASN A 16 18.28 -9.05 -4.23
CA ASN A 16 18.56 -8.81 -5.65
C ASN A 16 18.14 -10.00 -6.54
N ASP A 17 18.41 -11.23 -6.11
CA ASP A 17 18.03 -12.43 -6.88
C ASP A 17 16.50 -12.63 -6.95
N VAL A 18 15.78 -12.28 -5.87
CA VAL A 18 14.30 -12.25 -5.87
C VAL A 18 13.77 -11.15 -6.79
N ALA A 19 14.46 -10.02 -6.90
CA ALA A 19 14.08 -8.94 -7.80
C ALA A 19 14.28 -9.31 -9.28
N CYS A 20 15.43 -9.92 -9.62
CA CYS A 20 15.78 -10.27 -11.00
C CYS A 20 15.02 -11.48 -11.59
N ASN A 21 14.49 -12.39 -10.77
CA ASN A 21 13.82 -13.62 -11.25
C ASN A 21 12.29 -13.59 -11.15
N ASN A 22 11.70 -12.44 -10.84
CA ASN A 22 10.27 -12.29 -10.64
C ASN A 22 9.60 -11.77 -11.93
N LEU A 23 8.79 -12.61 -12.57
CA LEU A 23 8.08 -12.27 -13.81
C LEU A 23 7.23 -11.00 -13.68
N LYS A 24 6.67 -10.72 -12.50
CA LYS A 24 5.86 -9.51 -12.28
C LYS A 24 6.71 -8.25 -12.23
N LEU A 25 7.93 -8.33 -11.67
CA LEU A 25 8.84 -7.20 -11.66
C LEU A 25 9.34 -6.90 -13.08
N ALA A 26 9.67 -7.93 -13.86
CA ALA A 26 10.01 -7.78 -15.28
C ALA A 26 8.86 -7.15 -16.08
N GLU A 27 7.61 -7.54 -15.81
CA GLU A 27 6.44 -6.92 -16.45
C GLU A 27 6.34 -5.43 -16.10
N MET A 28 6.69 -5.02 -14.88
CA MET A 28 6.62 -3.63 -14.43
C MET A 28 7.73 -2.73 -14.99
N GLU A 29 8.83 -3.29 -15.49
CA GLU A 29 9.92 -2.51 -16.09
C GLU A 29 9.43 -1.65 -17.26
N ARG A 30 8.39 -2.10 -17.98
CA ARG A 30 7.74 -1.35 -19.07
C ARG A 30 7.20 0.02 -18.64
N ASP A 31 6.78 0.16 -17.38
CA ASP A 31 6.15 1.36 -16.82
C ASP A 31 7.10 2.09 -15.84
N THR A 32 8.32 1.58 -15.67
CA THR A 32 9.31 2.13 -14.74
C THR A 32 10.25 3.08 -15.46
N MET A 33 10.26 4.34 -15.05
CA MET A 33 11.21 5.34 -15.57
C MET A 33 12.49 5.34 -14.75
N ASN A 34 13.65 5.24 -15.42
CA ASN A 34 14.93 5.34 -14.75
C ASN A 34 15.27 6.81 -14.44
N SER A 35 15.36 7.16 -13.16
CA SER A 35 15.75 8.50 -12.72
C SER A 35 17.23 8.81 -12.87
N GLU A 36 18.07 7.78 -13.05
CA GLU A 36 19.54 7.91 -13.19
C GLU A 36 19.99 8.02 -14.65
N ASP A 37 19.07 8.02 -15.61
CA ASP A 37 19.41 8.22 -17.01
C ASP A 37 19.91 9.65 -17.24
N THR A 38 21.22 9.79 -17.42
CA THR A 38 21.89 11.08 -17.65
C THR A 38 21.49 11.75 -18.97
N ASN A 39 20.85 11.01 -19.88
CA ASN A 39 20.38 11.55 -21.15
C ASN A 39 18.93 12.09 -21.07
N ALA A 40 18.21 11.79 -19.98
CA ALA A 40 16.85 12.28 -19.79
C ALA A 40 16.85 13.78 -19.45
N ARG A 41 16.01 14.55 -20.15
CA ARG A 41 15.82 15.98 -19.91
C ARG A 41 14.52 16.20 -19.13
N MET A 42 14.50 17.22 -18.27
CA MET A 42 13.25 17.68 -17.66
C MET A 42 12.30 18.15 -18.76
N ALA A 43 11.16 17.48 -18.87
CA ALA A 43 10.16 17.74 -19.88
C ALA A 43 8.78 17.88 -19.23
N ILE A 44 7.91 18.63 -19.91
CA ILE A 44 6.48 18.68 -19.63
C ILE A 44 5.86 17.39 -20.16
N ASP A 45 4.70 17.01 -19.64
CA ASP A 45 3.98 15.77 -19.98
C ASP A 45 3.71 15.56 -21.47
N THR A 46 3.70 16.63 -22.25
CA THR A 46 3.57 16.63 -23.71
C THR A 46 4.88 16.29 -24.44
N GLY A 47 5.97 16.02 -23.72
CA GLY A 47 7.29 15.71 -24.26
C GLY A 47 8.13 16.95 -24.61
N GLN A 48 7.60 18.16 -24.41
CA GLN A 48 8.35 19.40 -24.63
C GLN A 48 9.34 19.64 -23.50
N ALA A 49 10.60 19.96 -23.85
CA ALA A 49 11.60 20.29 -22.85
C ALA A 49 11.18 21.53 -22.03
N SER A 50 11.36 21.48 -20.71
CA SER A 50 11.10 22.63 -19.86
C SER A 50 12.17 23.70 -20.11
N SER A 51 11.79 24.81 -20.75
CA SER A 51 12.62 26.02 -20.73
C SER A 51 12.60 26.61 -19.32
N GLY A 52 13.75 27.06 -18.81
CA GLY A 52 13.88 27.64 -17.47
C GLY A 52 12.91 28.81 -17.23
N THR A 53 12.66 29.11 -15.95
CA THR A 53 11.82 30.24 -15.51
C THR A 53 12.26 31.52 -16.20
N ALA A 54 11.41 32.09 -17.05
CA ALA A 54 11.67 33.37 -17.68
C ALA A 54 11.59 34.47 -16.60
N THR A 55 12.74 34.95 -16.15
CA THR A 55 12.85 36.19 -15.37
C THR A 55 12.79 37.36 -16.35
N ASP A 56 11.61 37.69 -16.89
CA ASP A 56 11.46 38.94 -17.64
C ASP A 56 11.38 40.09 -16.61
N GLY A 57 12.40 40.93 -16.58
CA GLY A 57 12.57 42.06 -15.65
C GLY A 57 11.60 43.21 -15.91
N LYS A 58 10.30 42.93 -15.98
CA LYS A 58 9.26 43.93 -16.21
C LYS A 58 8.40 44.07 -14.96
N GLU A 59 8.65 45.16 -14.25
CA GLU A 59 7.81 45.69 -13.19
C GLU A 59 6.45 46.08 -13.76
N SER A 60 5.52 45.12 -13.79
CA SER A 60 4.06 45.24 -13.94
C SER A 60 3.55 44.11 -14.81
N VAL A 61 3.32 42.95 -14.20
CA VAL A 61 2.63 41.86 -14.88
C VAL A 61 1.44 41.44 -14.05
N SER A 62 0.27 41.53 -14.67
CA SER A 62 -1.00 41.10 -14.09
C SER A 62 -0.89 39.68 -13.53
N CYS A 63 -1.65 39.40 -12.48
CA CYS A 63 -1.65 38.11 -11.75
C CYS A 63 -1.73 36.87 -12.68
N LEU A 64 -2.37 37.01 -13.84
CA LEU A 64 -2.48 35.96 -14.86
C LEU A 64 -1.17 35.64 -15.59
N TYR A 65 -0.31 36.63 -15.84
CA TYR A 65 0.98 36.42 -16.48
C TYR A 65 1.98 35.78 -15.51
N LEU A 66 1.90 36.14 -14.22
CA LEU A 66 2.65 35.49 -13.14
C LEU A 66 2.29 33.99 -13.06
N PHE A 67 1.00 33.66 -13.16
CA PHE A 67 0.51 32.28 -13.15
C PHE A 67 0.98 31.45 -14.36
N TYR A 68 0.96 32.04 -15.57
CA TYR A 68 1.37 31.35 -16.79
C TYR A 68 2.89 31.16 -16.91
N VAL A 69 3.69 32.14 -16.45
CA VAL A 69 5.14 32.18 -16.72
C VAL A 69 5.99 31.60 -15.59
N LEU A 70 5.62 31.79 -14.31
CA LEU A 70 6.44 31.32 -13.19
C LEU A 70 6.12 29.90 -12.73
N LEU A 71 4.88 29.45 -12.93
CA LEU A 71 4.36 28.32 -12.18
C LEU A 71 4.11 27.05 -12.99
N ASN A 72 4.18 27.11 -14.34
CA ASN A 72 3.86 26.02 -15.25
C ASN A 72 2.53 25.32 -14.85
N PRO A 73 1.37 25.78 -15.38
CA PRO A 73 0.06 25.36 -14.90
C PRO A 73 -0.18 23.84 -14.97
N LEU A 74 0.46 23.12 -15.89
CA LEU A 74 0.37 21.65 -15.97
C LEU A 74 1.03 20.97 -14.76
N LYS A 75 2.15 21.53 -14.29
CA LYS A 75 2.85 21.03 -13.10
C LYS A 75 2.03 21.24 -11.84
N ILE A 76 1.42 22.44 -11.68
CA ILE A 76 0.51 22.71 -10.56
C ILE A 76 -0.75 21.84 -10.65
N HIS A 77 -1.33 21.72 -11.84
CA HIS A 77 -2.52 20.90 -12.01
C HIS A 77 -2.25 19.44 -11.61
N ARG A 78 -1.08 18.87 -11.94
CA ARG A 78 -0.72 17.54 -11.43
C ARG A 78 -0.57 17.53 -9.92
N PHE A 79 0.15 18.49 -9.35
CA PHE A 79 0.36 18.61 -7.91
C PHE A 79 -0.96 18.66 -7.12
N ASP A 80 -1.90 19.50 -7.54
CA ASP A 80 -3.20 19.66 -6.89
C ASP A 80 -4.04 18.36 -6.94
N HIS A 81 -3.78 17.48 -7.91
CA HIS A 81 -4.51 16.23 -8.13
C HIS A 81 -3.72 14.96 -7.77
N GLU A 82 -2.59 15.06 -7.06
CA GLU A 82 -1.80 13.89 -6.62
C GLU A 82 -2.56 13.01 -5.61
N ARG A 83 -3.51 13.59 -4.88
CA ARG A 83 -4.20 12.92 -3.77
C ARG A 83 -5.41 12.13 -4.27
N ILE A 84 -5.24 10.82 -4.32
CA ILE A 84 -6.34 9.86 -4.50
C ILE A 84 -6.96 9.54 -3.13
N SER A 85 -8.26 9.23 -3.12
CA SER A 85 -8.98 8.80 -1.92
C SER A 85 -8.27 7.63 -1.22
N LYS A 86 -8.21 7.69 0.11
CA LYS A 86 -7.61 6.64 0.93
C LYS A 86 -8.58 5.46 1.03
N ARG A 87 -8.04 4.27 1.30
CA ARG A 87 -8.88 3.12 1.66
C ARG A 87 -9.71 3.47 2.90
N VAL A 88 -10.95 3.01 2.96
CA VAL A 88 -11.85 3.24 4.10
C VAL A 88 -11.22 2.66 5.36
N ASN A 89 -10.75 1.40 5.30
CA ASN A 89 -9.98 0.73 6.35
C ASN A 89 -8.64 0.29 5.79
N HIS A 90 -7.71 -0.13 6.64
CA HIS A 90 -6.39 -0.58 6.19
C HIS A 90 -5.63 0.51 5.40
N ALA A 91 -5.89 1.79 5.71
CA ALA A 91 -5.39 2.93 4.96
C ALA A 91 -3.87 3.08 5.06
N ARG A 92 -3.33 2.87 6.26
CA ARG A 92 -1.89 2.76 6.50
C ARG A 92 -1.43 1.35 6.22
N GLY A 93 -0.40 1.22 5.40
CA GLY A 93 0.24 -0.06 5.15
C GLY A 93 1.51 0.06 4.33
N ALA A 94 2.27 -1.01 4.31
CA ALA A 94 3.48 -1.18 3.52
C ALA A 94 3.35 -2.45 2.69
N GLY A 95 3.90 -2.44 1.47
CA GLY A 95 3.88 -3.59 0.59
C GLY A 95 5.28 -4.02 0.18
N ALA A 96 5.42 -5.29 -0.16
CA ALA A 96 6.66 -5.87 -0.64
C ALA A 96 6.37 -6.93 -1.71
N PHE A 97 7.22 -6.99 -2.73
CA PHE A 97 7.22 -8.08 -3.69
C PHE A 97 7.99 -9.27 -3.13
N GLY A 98 7.60 -10.46 -3.56
CA GLY A 98 8.26 -11.70 -3.20
C GLY A 98 7.88 -12.84 -4.12
N THR A 99 8.21 -14.05 -3.70
CA THR A 99 7.90 -15.28 -4.42
C THR A 99 7.26 -16.30 -3.49
N PHE A 100 6.38 -17.11 -4.05
CA PHE A 100 5.69 -18.20 -3.38
C PHE A 100 6.02 -19.53 -4.08
N LYS A 101 6.32 -20.56 -3.29
CA LYS A 101 6.57 -21.91 -3.77
C LYS A 101 5.92 -22.91 -2.81
N LEU A 102 5.23 -23.90 -3.36
CA LEU A 102 4.68 -25.00 -2.57
C LEU A 102 5.81 -25.96 -2.19
N TYR A 103 5.67 -26.60 -1.02
CA TYR A 103 6.54 -27.72 -0.66
C TYR A 103 6.16 -29.00 -1.41
N GLU A 104 4.86 -29.30 -1.47
CA GLU A 104 4.30 -30.49 -2.11
C GLU A 104 3.04 -30.12 -2.91
N SER A 105 2.67 -30.97 -3.87
CA SER A 105 1.44 -30.81 -4.64
C SER A 105 0.22 -31.09 -3.76
N ALA A 106 -0.79 -30.23 -3.80
CA ALA A 106 -2.09 -30.41 -3.14
C ALA A 106 -3.20 -30.73 -4.15
N SER A 107 -2.86 -31.48 -5.21
CA SER A 107 -3.77 -31.89 -6.28
C SER A 107 -4.85 -32.88 -5.83
N ASP A 108 -4.64 -33.55 -4.69
CA ASP A 108 -5.58 -34.43 -4.02
C ASP A 108 -6.77 -33.67 -3.39
N VAL A 109 -6.52 -32.45 -2.89
CA VAL A 109 -7.52 -31.63 -2.18
C VAL A 109 -8.00 -30.40 -2.95
N SER A 110 -7.28 -29.95 -3.98
CA SER A 110 -7.64 -28.73 -4.71
C SER A 110 -7.28 -28.80 -6.19
N LYS A 111 -8.17 -28.25 -7.02
CA LYS A 111 -7.93 -28.03 -8.45
C LYS A 111 -7.38 -26.63 -8.76
N ALA A 112 -7.13 -25.80 -7.74
CA ALA A 112 -6.60 -24.46 -7.95
C ALA A 112 -5.17 -24.55 -8.49
N CYS A 113 -4.88 -23.93 -9.63
CA CYS A 113 -3.57 -23.96 -10.29
C CYS A 113 -2.42 -23.47 -9.39
N VAL A 114 -2.74 -22.59 -8.42
CA VAL A 114 -1.79 -22.15 -7.38
C VAL A 114 -1.26 -23.31 -6.53
N ARG A 115 -2.03 -24.39 -6.36
CA ARG A 115 -1.84 -25.47 -5.38
C ARG A 115 -1.41 -26.81 -5.98
N ILE A 116 -1.30 -26.91 -7.30
CA ILE A 116 -1.05 -28.18 -8.01
C ILE A 116 0.46 -28.43 -8.23
N ASP A 117 1.20 -27.44 -8.72
CA ASP A 117 2.59 -27.64 -9.14
C ASP A 117 3.59 -27.02 -8.15
N ALA A 118 4.36 -27.88 -7.48
CA ALA A 118 5.39 -27.51 -6.51
C ALA A 118 6.73 -27.12 -7.14
N SER A 119 6.94 -27.41 -8.43
CA SER A 119 8.14 -26.96 -9.15
C SER A 119 8.07 -25.47 -9.47
N ARG A 120 6.86 -24.92 -9.63
CA ARG A 120 6.62 -23.52 -10.02
C ARG A 120 6.82 -22.55 -8.87
N THR A 121 7.63 -21.52 -9.13
CA THR A 121 7.73 -20.32 -8.30
C THR A 121 6.78 -19.26 -8.83
N ARG A 122 5.90 -18.75 -7.98
CA ARG A 122 4.87 -17.77 -8.34
C ARG A 122 5.22 -16.41 -7.76
N PRO A 123 5.15 -15.33 -8.54
CA PRO A 123 5.39 -14.01 -8.00
C PRO A 123 4.21 -13.57 -7.13
N ILE A 124 4.52 -12.88 -6.03
CA ILE A 124 3.51 -12.36 -5.10
C ILE A 124 3.77 -10.89 -4.77
N PHE A 125 2.70 -10.20 -4.43
CA PHE A 125 2.76 -8.90 -3.77
C PHE A 125 2.02 -8.98 -2.44
N SER A 126 2.74 -8.75 -1.35
CA SER A 126 2.17 -8.70 0.00
C SER A 126 1.97 -7.26 0.44
N ARG A 127 0.90 -7.00 1.18
CA ARG A 127 0.61 -5.72 1.83
C ARG A 127 0.19 -5.92 3.29
N PHE A 128 0.98 -5.35 4.18
CA PHE A 128 0.70 -5.26 5.62
C PHE A 128 0.02 -3.93 5.94
N SER A 129 -0.89 -3.90 6.92
CA SER A 129 -1.64 -2.68 7.25
C SER A 129 -2.19 -2.64 8.67
N THR A 130 -2.48 -1.45 9.19
CA THR A 130 -3.29 -1.25 10.41
C THR A 130 -4.75 -1.01 10.01
N ALA A 131 -5.73 -1.52 10.75
CA ALA A 131 -7.14 -1.48 10.33
C ALA A 131 -7.82 -0.10 10.44
N LEU A 132 -7.77 0.57 11.59
CA LEU A 132 -8.67 1.70 11.92
C LEU A 132 -8.10 3.08 11.56
N GLY A 133 -6.78 3.23 11.60
CA GLY A 133 -6.13 4.52 11.45
C GLY A 133 -6.09 5.05 10.02
N SER A 134 -5.99 6.38 9.91
CA SER A 134 -5.75 7.08 8.64
C SER A 134 -4.37 6.76 8.05
N ARG A 135 -4.15 7.06 6.75
CA ARG A 135 -2.87 6.84 6.04
C ARG A 135 -1.60 7.34 6.77
N GLY A 136 -1.72 8.36 7.62
CA GLY A 136 -0.63 8.98 8.36
C GLY A 136 -0.50 8.57 9.83
N ASN A 137 -1.20 7.54 10.29
CA ASN A 137 -1.07 7.07 11.68
C ASN A 137 0.29 6.37 11.94
N ALA A 138 0.58 6.11 13.21
CA ALA A 138 1.78 5.39 13.64
C ALA A 138 1.69 3.87 13.35
N ASN A 139 2.85 3.23 13.15
CA ASN A 139 2.92 1.81 12.79
C ASN A 139 2.70 0.85 13.97
N THR A 140 3.09 1.27 15.18
CA THR A 140 3.17 0.43 16.39
C THR A 140 1.95 0.58 17.32
N VAL A 141 0.79 0.97 16.77
CA VAL A 141 -0.47 1.14 17.52
C VAL A 141 -1.09 -0.22 17.91
N ARG A 142 -1.88 -0.28 18.98
CA ARG A 142 -2.68 -1.48 19.31
C ARG A 142 -3.87 -1.54 18.36
N ASP A 143 -3.80 -2.40 17.34
CA ASP A 143 -4.81 -2.51 16.28
C ASP A 143 -4.71 -3.89 15.61
N ALA A 144 -5.76 -4.34 14.95
CA ALA A 144 -5.67 -5.51 14.07
C ALA A 144 -4.74 -5.18 12.89
N ARG A 145 -3.98 -6.18 12.45
CA ARG A 145 -3.06 -6.07 11.32
C ARG A 145 -3.60 -6.85 10.14
N GLY A 146 -3.87 -6.14 9.03
CA GLY A 146 -4.21 -6.78 7.77
C GLY A 146 -2.98 -7.34 7.08
N PHE A 147 -3.09 -8.55 6.57
CA PHE A 147 -2.11 -9.25 5.77
C PHE A 147 -2.78 -9.70 4.47
N ALA A 148 -2.57 -8.92 3.40
CA ALA A 148 -3.10 -9.22 2.08
C ALA A 148 -1.98 -9.70 1.18
N VAL A 149 -2.15 -10.86 0.55
CA VAL A 149 -1.21 -11.45 -0.41
C VAL A 149 -1.91 -11.63 -1.74
N LYS A 150 -1.40 -10.96 -2.76
CA LYS A 150 -1.80 -11.15 -4.15
C LYS A 150 -0.83 -12.13 -4.80
N LEU A 151 -1.36 -13.25 -5.30
CA LEU A 151 -0.62 -14.24 -6.07
C LEU A 151 -0.90 -14.02 -7.55
N TYR A 152 0.16 -13.79 -8.32
CA TYR A 152 0.07 -13.67 -9.76
C TYR A 152 0.25 -15.08 -10.36
N THR A 153 -0.77 -15.56 -11.07
CA THR A 153 -0.73 -16.87 -11.73
C THR A 153 -1.08 -16.74 -13.21
N GLU A 154 -0.81 -17.79 -13.98
CA GLU A 154 -1.06 -17.81 -15.44
C GLU A 154 -2.56 -17.82 -15.79
N GLU A 155 -3.41 -18.36 -14.91
CA GLU A 155 -4.85 -18.46 -15.13
C GLU A 155 -5.58 -17.23 -14.59
N GLU A 156 -5.35 -16.88 -13.32
CA GLU A 156 -5.98 -15.74 -12.66
C GLU A 156 -5.14 -15.23 -11.49
N ASN A 157 -5.26 -13.94 -11.17
CA ASN A 157 -4.71 -13.41 -9.93
C ASN A 157 -5.56 -13.85 -8.74
N TRP A 158 -4.93 -14.44 -7.75
CA TRP A 158 -5.62 -14.87 -6.54
C TRP A 158 -5.24 -14.00 -5.35
N ASP A 159 -6.23 -13.41 -4.68
CA ASP A 159 -6.03 -12.55 -3.52
C ASP A 159 -6.45 -13.26 -2.23
N ILE A 160 -5.50 -13.40 -1.32
CA ILE A 160 -5.72 -13.87 0.05
C ILE A 160 -5.69 -12.64 0.95
N VAL A 161 -6.83 -12.25 1.53
CA VAL A 161 -6.97 -11.01 2.30
C VAL A 161 -7.39 -11.35 3.73
N ASP A 162 -6.41 -11.37 4.62
CA ASP A 162 -6.59 -11.82 6.00
C ASP A 162 -6.13 -10.79 7.04
N ASN A 163 -6.33 -11.13 8.31
CA ASN A 163 -5.80 -10.43 9.47
C ASN A 163 -4.82 -11.31 10.26
N ASN A 164 -4.05 -10.69 11.15
CA ASN A 164 -3.18 -11.39 12.11
C ASN A 164 -3.95 -12.03 13.28
N ILE A 165 -5.27 -11.91 13.32
CA ILE A 165 -6.16 -12.48 14.32
C ILE A 165 -7.03 -13.55 13.65
N PRO A 166 -7.24 -14.71 14.30
CA PRO A 166 -7.91 -15.86 13.67
C PRO A 166 -9.43 -15.75 13.66
N VAL A 167 -10.00 -14.81 14.41
CA VAL A 167 -11.44 -14.61 14.54
C VAL A 167 -11.82 -13.16 14.25
N PHE A 168 -13.03 -13.00 13.74
CA PHE A 168 -13.65 -11.71 13.52
C PHE A 168 -15.16 -11.80 13.75
N ILE A 169 -15.92 -10.78 13.37
CA ILE A 169 -17.37 -10.75 13.58
C ILE A 169 -18.10 -11.85 12.79
N GLN A 170 -19.26 -12.25 13.31
CA GLN A 170 -20.12 -13.30 12.75
C GLN A 170 -20.88 -12.85 11.49
N ASP A 171 -21.35 -11.59 11.46
CA ASP A 171 -22.20 -11.05 10.39
C ASP A 171 -21.55 -9.81 9.75
N THR A 172 -21.57 -9.77 8.42
CA THR A 172 -21.03 -8.67 7.61
C THR A 172 -21.84 -7.39 7.71
N ILE A 173 -23.15 -7.48 8.02
CA ILE A 173 -24.02 -6.30 8.16
C ILE A 173 -23.51 -5.37 9.27
N LYS A 174 -22.95 -5.94 10.34
CA LYS A 174 -22.42 -5.20 11.49
C LYS A 174 -21.05 -4.57 11.24
N PHE A 175 -20.44 -4.80 10.08
CA PHE A 175 -19.09 -4.31 9.78
C PHE A 175 -19.01 -2.78 9.81
N SER A 176 -20.00 -2.09 9.26
CA SER A 176 -20.04 -0.61 9.30
C SER A 176 -20.05 -0.09 10.73
N ASP A 177 -20.82 -0.74 11.60
CA ASP A 177 -21.03 -0.31 12.98
C ASP A 177 -19.76 -0.48 13.82
N ILE A 178 -19.05 -1.61 13.65
CA ILE A 178 -17.75 -1.81 14.29
C ILE A 178 -16.74 -0.76 13.83
N ILE A 179 -16.70 -0.49 12.53
CA ILE A 179 -15.71 0.44 11.96
C ILE A 179 -16.01 1.86 12.41
N HIS A 180 -17.28 2.28 12.43
CA HIS A 180 -17.67 3.58 12.97
C HIS A 180 -17.38 3.68 14.46
N ALA A 181 -17.67 2.63 15.23
CA ALA A 181 -17.39 2.59 16.66
C ALA A 181 -15.90 2.55 17.00
N GLY A 182 -15.05 1.94 16.17
CA GLY A 182 -13.60 1.86 16.39
C GLY A 182 -12.84 3.10 15.88
N LYS A 183 -13.38 3.78 14.87
CA LYS A 183 -12.79 4.99 14.30
C LYS A 183 -12.89 6.20 15.24
N PRO A 184 -12.16 7.29 14.92
CA PRO A 184 -12.30 8.53 15.67
C PRO A 184 -13.75 9.02 15.67
N GLU A 185 -14.19 9.60 16.78
CA GLU A 185 -15.55 10.08 16.97
C GLU A 185 -15.91 11.13 15.91
N PRO A 186 -17.15 11.12 15.37
CA PRO A 186 -17.48 11.89 14.18
C PRO A 186 -17.50 13.41 14.41
N ASP A 187 -17.70 13.85 15.64
CA ASP A 187 -17.77 15.26 16.06
C ASP A 187 -16.38 15.90 16.22
N THR A 188 -15.42 15.15 16.79
CA THR A 188 -14.08 15.67 17.13
C THR A 188 -12.95 15.09 16.27
N GLN A 189 -13.19 13.98 15.58
CA GLN A 189 -12.18 13.16 14.89
C GLN A 189 -11.04 12.67 15.82
N ILE A 190 -11.35 12.45 17.10
CA ILE A 190 -10.46 11.92 18.13
C ILE A 190 -11.01 10.56 18.61
N SER A 191 -10.20 9.55 18.92
CA SER A 191 -8.73 9.45 18.84
C SER A 191 -8.26 8.78 17.55
N GLN A 192 -7.10 9.18 17.02
CA GLN A 192 -6.50 8.52 15.85
C GLN A 192 -5.90 7.16 16.19
N ALA A 193 -6.36 6.12 15.47
CA ALA A 193 -5.81 4.76 15.52
C ALA A 193 -5.74 4.14 16.92
N GLN A 194 -6.72 4.48 17.76
CA GLN A 194 -6.86 3.95 19.12
C GLN A 194 -8.31 3.58 19.35
N THR A 195 -8.52 2.43 19.97
CA THR A 195 -9.82 1.90 20.37
C THR A 195 -10.18 2.25 21.83
N ALA A 196 -9.45 3.19 22.42
CA ALA A 196 -9.54 3.56 23.83
C ALA A 196 -10.41 4.81 23.99
N HIS A 197 -11.66 4.71 23.55
CA HIS A 197 -12.68 5.78 23.61
C HIS A 197 -14.08 5.17 23.76
N ASN A 198 -15.06 6.02 24.04
CA ASN A 198 -16.37 5.62 24.54
C ASN A 198 -17.15 4.78 23.53
N ASN A 199 -17.23 5.22 22.26
CA ASN A 199 -17.99 4.52 21.22
C ASN A 199 -17.54 3.07 21.05
N PHE A 200 -16.23 2.83 21.05
CA PHE A 200 -15.72 1.47 20.95
C PHE A 200 -15.98 0.69 22.24
N GLY A 201 -15.87 1.32 23.41
CA GLY A 201 -16.24 0.72 24.69
C GLY A 201 -17.70 0.23 24.73
N ASP A 202 -18.62 1.06 24.26
CA ASP A 202 -20.05 0.76 24.21
C ASP A 202 -20.35 -0.42 23.29
N LEU A 203 -19.71 -0.47 22.11
CA LEU A 203 -19.80 -1.61 21.21
C LEU A 203 -19.41 -2.92 21.91
N LYS A 204 -18.29 -2.94 22.64
CA LYS A 204 -17.83 -4.15 23.36
C LYS A 204 -18.85 -4.61 24.40
N TYR A 205 -19.48 -3.66 25.08
CA TYR A 205 -20.43 -3.95 26.13
C TYR A 205 -21.73 -4.53 25.57
N LEU A 206 -22.24 -3.96 24.48
CA LEU A 206 -23.49 -4.39 23.86
C LEU A 206 -23.35 -5.64 22.98
N HIS A 207 -22.14 -5.92 22.46
CA HIS A 207 -21.87 -7.04 21.57
C HIS A 207 -20.95 -8.08 22.23
N SER A 208 -21.54 -9.07 22.90
CA SER A 208 -20.80 -10.19 23.49
C SER A 208 -20.03 -11.03 22.46
N GLU A 209 -20.48 -11.07 21.20
CA GLU A 209 -19.79 -11.74 20.09
C GLU A 209 -18.39 -11.16 19.80
N ALA A 210 -18.14 -9.89 20.17
CA ALA A 210 -16.85 -9.24 19.97
C ALA A 210 -15.80 -9.65 21.00
N ALA A 211 -16.19 -10.30 22.11
CA ALA A 211 -15.30 -10.60 23.24
C ALA A 211 -14.04 -11.37 22.82
N HIS A 212 -14.17 -12.38 21.96
CA HIS A 212 -13.02 -13.18 21.52
C HIS A 212 -12.04 -12.39 20.66
N THR A 213 -12.52 -11.51 19.79
CA THR A 213 -11.67 -10.64 18.96
C THR A 213 -10.89 -9.60 19.78
N LEU A 214 -11.37 -9.28 20.98
CA LEU A 214 -10.80 -8.24 21.85
C LEU A 214 -9.73 -8.76 22.83
N MET A 215 -9.82 -10.05 23.17
CA MET A 215 -8.88 -10.78 24.02
C MET A 215 -7.61 -11.11 23.24
#